data_AF-A0A699ZFW9-F1
#
_entry.id   AF-A0A699ZFW9-F1
#
_cell.length_a   1.000
_cell.length_b   1.000
_cell.length_c   1.000
_cell.angle_alpha   90.00
_cell.angle_beta   90.00
_cell.angle_gamma   90.00
#
_symmetry.space_group_name_H-M   'P 1'
#
loop_
_entity.id
_entity.type
_entity.pdbx_description
1 polymer ?
#
loop_
_entity_poly.entity_id
_entity_poly.type
_entity_poly.pdbx_seq_one_letter_code
_entity_poly.pdbx_strand_id
1 'polypeptide(L)'
;MPCLLGWRRTLDVNTPFAKSLVMGIALASNIGGMTSPISSPQNIFAIERMSMDGNPPSWLSWFFVALPVAIISNFICWAAILLVYQPWHKTSEVRPIKPSSDPVTWTQVYVIFVSLATVGLWCGNVALQKYTGEMGVVAVLPMVAFFGFGVLNKDDFNGFLWNVVMLAMGGSALGEAVKSSGLLLTIAQGIQEM
;
A
#
# COMPACT_ATOMS: atom_id res chain seq x y z
N MET A 1 -11.72 3.05 8.56
CA MET A 1 -12.25 4.09 9.47
C MET A 1 -13.19 3.65 10.61
N PRO A 2 -13.74 2.41 10.72
CA PRO A 2 -14.61 2.06 11.85
C PRO A 2 -13.89 1.83 13.19
N CYS A 3 -12.63 1.37 13.19
CA CYS A 3 -11.87 1.16 14.42
C CYS A 3 -11.58 2.47 15.19
N LEU A 4 -11.36 3.59 14.46
CA LEU A 4 -11.12 4.90 15.07
C LEU A 4 -12.39 5.50 15.70
N LEU A 5 -13.58 5.16 15.19
CA LEU A 5 -14.86 5.57 15.77
C LEU A 5 -15.10 4.94 17.16
N GLY A 6 -14.63 3.71 17.36
CA GLY A 6 -14.62 3.06 18.68
C GLY A 6 -13.73 3.81 19.69
N TRP A 7 -12.52 4.20 19.26
CA TRP A 7 -11.57 4.97 20.08
C TRP A 7 -12.06 6.38 20.44
N ARG A 8 -12.79 7.05 19.53
CA ARG A 8 -13.37 8.39 19.78
C ARG A 8 -14.41 8.39 20.92
N ARG A 9 -14.99 7.24 21.25
CA ARG A 9 -15.96 7.10 22.35
C ARG A 9 -15.31 6.91 23.71
N THR A 10 -14.04 6.49 23.76
CA THR A 10 -13.34 6.16 25.01
C THR A 10 -12.23 7.16 25.38
N LEU A 11 -11.74 7.96 24.43
CA LEU A 11 -10.72 8.98 24.69
C LEU A 11 -11.23 10.40 24.40
N ASP A 12 -10.92 11.33 25.30
CA ASP A 12 -11.13 12.77 25.06
C ASP A 12 -10.17 13.26 23.96
N VAL A 13 -10.75 13.70 22.85
CA VAL A 13 -10.09 14.12 21.59
C VAL A 13 -9.14 15.31 21.76
N ASN A 14 -9.27 16.07 22.86
CA ASN A 14 -8.38 17.20 23.13
C ASN A 14 -7.09 16.85 23.87
N THR A 15 -6.92 15.61 24.31
CA THR A 15 -5.69 15.18 24.98
C THR A 15 -4.52 15.07 24.00
N PRO A 16 -3.29 15.43 24.41
CA PRO A 16 -2.09 15.27 23.58
C PRO A 16 -1.87 13.80 23.19
N PHE A 17 -2.30 12.85 24.04
CA PHE A 17 -2.27 11.42 23.77
C PHE A 17 -3.14 11.02 22.57
N ALA A 18 -4.42 11.42 22.54
CA ALA A 18 -5.33 11.10 21.43
C ALA A 18 -4.81 11.66 20.08
N LYS A 19 -4.29 12.90 20.08
CA LYS A 19 -3.70 13.53 18.89
C LYS A 19 -2.45 12.78 18.41
N SER A 20 -1.55 12.43 19.33
CA SER A 20 -0.33 11.67 19.01
C SER A 20 -0.63 10.28 18.44
N LEU A 21 -1.65 9.59 18.96
CA LEU A 21 -2.06 8.26 18.49
C LEU A 21 -2.66 8.31 17.09
N VAL A 22 -3.59 9.23 16.83
CA VAL A 22 -4.20 9.38 15.50
C VAL A 22 -3.15 9.78 14.47
N MET A 23 -2.24 10.70 14.81
CA MET A 23 -1.14 11.10 13.94
C MET A 23 -0.18 9.93 13.68
N GLY A 24 0.14 9.14 14.70
CA GLY A 24 0.96 7.94 14.57
C GLY A 24 0.36 6.91 13.63
N ILE A 25 -0.93 6.61 13.78
CA ILE A 25 -1.64 5.68 12.88
C ILE A 25 -1.66 6.22 11.45
N ALA A 26 -1.89 7.52 11.26
CA ALA A 26 -1.91 8.14 9.94
C ALA A 26 -0.54 8.06 9.24
N LEU A 27 0.55 8.39 9.94
CA LEU A 27 1.91 8.30 9.40
C LEU A 27 2.33 6.85 9.12
N ALA A 28 2.08 5.94 10.07
CA ALA A 28 2.39 4.52 9.90
C ALA A 28 1.62 3.90 8.71
N SER A 29 0.35 4.28 8.51
CA SER A 29 -0.43 3.82 7.37
C SER A 29 0.12 4.34 6.03
N ASN A 30 0.67 5.55 6.00
CA ASN A 30 1.26 6.11 4.78
C ASN A 30 2.59 5.41 4.43
N ILE A 31 3.45 5.19 5.42
CA ILE A 31 4.73 4.49 5.27
C ILE A 31 4.51 3.03 4.88
N GLY A 32 3.59 2.33 5.55
CA GLY A 32 3.26 0.93 5.23
C GLY A 32 2.70 0.76 3.82
N GLY A 33 1.94 1.76 3.33
CA GLY A 33 1.43 1.78 1.96
C GLY A 33 2.51 1.92 0.86
N MET A 34 3.74 2.27 1.23
CA MET A 34 4.87 2.35 0.31
C MET A 34 5.71 1.06 0.27
N THR A 35 5.56 0.17 1.24
CA THR A 35 6.41 -1.04 1.37
C THR A 35 6.19 -2.05 0.24
N SER A 36 4.93 -2.22 -0.18
CA SER A 36 4.59 -3.10 -1.31
C SER A 36 4.52 -2.30 -2.61
N PRO A 37 5.09 -2.81 -3.71
CA PRO A 37 5.01 -2.13 -5.01
C PRO A 37 3.58 -2.00 -5.54
N ILE A 38 2.64 -2.82 -5.05
CA ILE A 38 1.24 -2.87 -5.50
C ILE A 38 0.33 -2.02 -4.60
N SER A 39 0.81 -1.59 -3.43
CA SER A 39 -0.04 -0.91 -2.44
C SER A 39 -0.36 0.55 -2.79
N SER A 40 0.35 1.14 -3.75
CA SER A 40 0.15 2.53 -4.15
C SER A 40 0.38 2.71 -5.65
N PRO A 41 -0.46 3.47 -6.36
CA PRO A 41 -0.25 3.75 -7.79
C PRO A 41 1.10 4.42 -8.06
N GLN A 42 1.60 5.23 -7.12
CA GLN A 42 2.90 5.91 -7.22
C GLN A 42 4.05 4.90 -7.38
N ASN A 43 3.98 3.77 -6.67
CA ASN A 43 5.01 2.73 -6.74
C ASN A 43 5.00 2.02 -8.09
N ILE A 44 3.80 1.79 -8.66
CA ILE A 44 3.63 1.17 -9.98
C ILE A 44 4.27 2.05 -11.06
N PHE A 45 4.01 3.36 -11.03
CA PHE A 45 4.63 4.31 -11.97
C PHE A 45 6.16 4.38 -11.84
N ALA A 46 6.68 4.28 -10.62
CA ALA A 46 8.13 4.23 -10.41
C ALA A 46 8.75 2.98 -11.06
N ILE A 47 8.11 1.82 -10.94
CA ILE A 47 8.56 0.57 -11.57
C ILE A 47 8.44 0.65 -13.08
N GLU A 48 7.34 1.20 -13.61
CA GLU A 48 7.17 1.45 -15.05
C GLU A 48 8.31 2.32 -15.58
N ARG A 49 8.66 3.41 -14.88
CA ARG A 49 9.77 4.27 -15.28
C ARG A 49 11.13 3.56 -15.20
N MET A 50 11.40 2.79 -14.14
CA MET A 50 12.63 2.02 -14.00
C MET A 50 12.76 0.90 -15.05
N SER A 51 11.63 0.36 -15.52
CA SER A 51 11.62 -0.64 -16.59
C SER A 51 12.08 -0.05 -17.93
N MET A 52 11.94 1.27 -18.14
CA MET A 52 12.42 1.95 -19.35
C MET A 52 13.95 2.02 -19.43
N ASP A 53 14.65 2.02 -18.28
CA ASP A 53 16.12 2.03 -18.19
C ASP A 53 16.73 0.60 -18.27
N GLY A 54 15.92 -0.43 -18.48
CA GLY A 54 16.36 -1.80 -18.80
C GLY A 54 16.59 -2.74 -17.61
N ASN A 55 16.50 -2.26 -16.36
CA ASN A 55 16.65 -3.07 -15.16
C ASN A 55 15.41 -2.98 -14.25
N PRO A 56 14.29 -3.64 -14.60
CA PRO A 56 13.11 -3.65 -13.75
C PRO A 56 13.43 -4.33 -12.41
N PRO A 57 13.17 -3.69 -11.26
CA PRO A 57 13.39 -4.32 -9.97
C PRO A 57 12.41 -5.49 -9.80
N SER A 58 12.92 -6.64 -9.33
CA SER A 58 12.05 -7.74 -8.95
C SER A 58 11.18 -7.33 -7.75
N TRP A 59 9.97 -7.88 -7.65
CA TRP A 59 9.08 -7.63 -6.50
C TRP A 59 9.80 -7.89 -5.17
N LEU A 60 10.57 -8.97 -5.10
CA LEU A 60 11.33 -9.35 -3.92
C LEU A 60 12.49 -8.38 -3.64
N SER A 61 13.19 -7.90 -4.67
CA SER A 61 14.23 -6.88 -4.53
C SER A 61 13.66 -5.56 -4.01
N TRP A 62 12.50 -5.14 -4.51
CA TRP A 62 11.80 -3.96 -4.01
C TRP A 62 11.44 -4.14 -2.54
N PHE A 63 10.82 -5.26 -2.20
CA PHE A 63 10.39 -5.55 -0.84
C PHE A 63 11.58 -5.60 0.13
N PHE A 64 12.71 -6.18 -0.29
CA PHE A 64 13.93 -6.27 0.53
C PHE A 64 14.54 -4.90 0.85
N VAL A 65 14.41 -3.91 -0.05
CA VAL A 65 14.89 -2.54 0.18
C VAL A 65 13.83 -1.70 0.91
N ALA A 66 12.56 -1.83 0.52
CA ALA A 66 11.47 -1.02 1.07
C ALA A 66 11.13 -1.38 2.52
N LEU A 67 11.25 -2.65 2.91
CA LEU A 67 10.93 -3.10 4.26
C LEU A 67 11.85 -2.52 5.36
N PRO A 68 13.20 -2.58 5.25
CA PRO A 68 14.07 -1.96 6.24
C PRO A 68 13.90 -0.43 6.28
N VAL A 69 13.73 0.22 5.12
CA VAL A 69 13.47 1.67 5.04
C VAL A 69 12.16 2.01 5.76
N ALA A 70 11.07 1.27 5.50
CA ALA A 70 9.78 1.49 6.15
C ALA A 70 9.85 1.32 7.67
N ILE A 71 10.58 0.30 8.15
CA ILE A 71 10.78 0.07 9.59
C ILE A 71 11.52 1.25 10.22
N ILE A 72 12.64 1.67 9.63
CA ILE A 72 13.45 2.79 10.13
C ILE A 72 12.63 4.08 10.14
N SER A 73 11.93 4.40 9.04
CA SER A 73 11.07 5.57 8.94
C SER A 73 9.93 5.53 9.98
N ASN A 74 9.33 4.37 10.22
CA ASN A 74 8.29 4.23 11.24
C ASN A 74 8.85 4.48 12.65
N PHE A 75 10.04 3.98 12.97
CA PHE A 75 10.72 4.28 14.24
C PHE A 75 11.05 5.77 14.38
N ILE A 76 11.53 6.42 13.31
CA ILE A 76 11.81 7.87 13.32
C ILE A 76 10.52 8.66 13.55
N CYS A 77 9.43 8.34 12.85
CA CYS A 77 8.14 9.00 13.05
C CYS A 77 7.61 8.79 14.46
N TRP A 78 7.74 7.58 15.01
CA TRP A 78 7.36 7.29 16.39
C TRP A 78 8.17 8.12 17.39
N ALA A 79 9.49 8.18 17.23
CA ALA A 79 10.36 9.00 18.07
C ALA A 79 10.02 10.50 17.96
N ALA A 80 9.79 11.00 16.75
CA ALA A 80 9.39 12.38 16.51
C ALA A 80 8.06 12.72 17.17
N ILE A 81 7.06 11.83 17.11
CA ILE A 81 5.77 12.03 17.78
C ILE A 81 5.96 12.06 19.30
N LEU A 82 6.78 11.16 19.87
CA LEU A 82 7.06 11.16 21.31
C LEU A 82 7.75 12.45 21.77
N LEU A 83 8.68 12.98 20.98
CA LEU A 83 9.38 14.22 21.29
C LEU A 83 8.47 15.45 21.19
N VAL A 84 7.60 15.52 20.18
CA VAL A 84 6.73 16.68 19.94
C VAL A 84 5.53 16.71 20.89
N TYR A 85 4.87 15.57 21.09
CA TYR A 85 3.62 15.51 21.86
C TYR A 85 3.82 15.17 23.34
N GLN A 86 5.00 14.67 23.73
CA GLN A 86 5.36 14.29 25.10
C GLN A 86 4.20 13.70 25.92
N PRO A 87 3.58 12.59 25.48
CA PRO A 87 2.33 12.08 26.05
C PRO A 87 2.44 11.65 27.52
N TRP A 88 3.66 11.55 28.06
CA TRP A 88 4.01 11.13 29.43
C TRP A 88 3.53 12.06 30.54
N HIS A 89 3.21 13.33 30.26
CA HIS A 89 2.87 14.31 31.30
C HIS A 89 1.38 14.34 31.69
N LYS A 90 0.48 13.73 30.90
CA LYS A 90 -0.99 13.75 31.15
C LYS A 90 -1.63 12.44 30.70
N THR A 91 -1.43 11.38 31.47
CA THR A 91 -2.05 10.07 31.22
C THR A 91 -3.42 10.02 31.90
N SER A 92 -4.48 10.36 31.18
CA SER A 92 -5.82 9.87 31.57
C SER A 92 -5.84 8.37 31.33
N GLU A 93 -6.25 7.61 32.34
CA GLU A 93 -6.37 6.15 32.31
C GLU A 93 -7.01 5.67 30.99
N VAL A 94 -6.20 5.01 30.15
CA VAL A 94 -6.69 4.37 28.94
C VAL A 94 -7.51 3.17 29.38
N ARG A 95 -8.83 3.28 29.33
CA ARG A 95 -9.71 2.14 29.60
C ARG A 95 -9.38 1.02 28.61
N PRO A 96 -9.06 -0.19 29.08
CA PRO A 96 -8.73 -1.30 28.21
C PRO A 96 -9.93 -1.59 27.31
N ILE A 97 -9.71 -1.55 26.00
CA ILE A 97 -10.66 -2.01 25.01
C ILE A 97 -10.80 -3.51 25.24
N LYS A 98 -12.01 -3.97 25.56
CA LYS A 98 -12.29 -5.40 25.67
C LYS A 98 -11.91 -6.04 24.32
N PRO A 99 -10.95 -6.99 24.27
CA PRO A 99 -10.66 -7.69 23.05
C PRO A 99 -11.93 -8.43 22.63
N SER A 100 -12.44 -8.14 21.42
CA SER A 100 -13.46 -8.97 20.81
C SER A 100 -12.81 -10.31 20.49
N SER A 101 -13.02 -11.29 21.36
CA SER A 101 -12.62 -12.68 21.12
C SER A 101 -13.64 -13.32 20.18
N ASP A 102 -13.74 -12.80 18.96
CA ASP A 102 -14.50 -13.47 17.91
C ASP A 102 -13.72 -14.71 17.48
N PRO A 103 -14.33 -15.91 17.47
CA PRO A 103 -13.66 -17.12 17.04
C PRO A 103 -13.22 -16.99 15.58
N VAL A 104 -12.04 -17.55 15.26
CA VAL A 104 -11.50 -17.51 13.90
C VAL A 104 -12.43 -18.29 12.97
N THR A 105 -13.13 -17.59 12.07
CA THR A 105 -14.04 -18.20 11.11
C THR A 105 -13.25 -18.91 10.03
N TRP A 106 -13.77 -20.02 9.49
CA TRP A 106 -13.16 -20.74 8.36
C TRP A 106 -12.87 -19.83 7.16
N THR A 107 -13.74 -18.85 6.90
CA THR A 107 -13.56 -17.81 5.88
C THR A 107 -12.30 -16.96 6.12
N GLN A 108 -11.97 -16.63 7.37
CA GLN A 108 -10.77 -15.85 7.69
C GLN A 108 -9.49 -16.65 7.42
N VAL A 109 -9.50 -17.95 7.77
CA VAL A 109 -8.38 -18.86 7.49
C VAL A 109 -8.15 -18.96 5.97
N TYR A 110 -9.22 -19.11 5.19
CA TYR A 110 -9.14 -19.13 3.74
C TYR A 110 -8.54 -17.83 3.17
N VAL A 111 -9.00 -16.67 3.64
CA VAL A 111 -8.48 -15.37 3.19
C VAL A 111 -6.99 -15.20 3.51
N ILE A 112 -6.57 -15.57 4.73
CA ILE A 112 -5.16 -15.53 5.13
C ILE A 112 -4.33 -16.46 4.24
N PHE A 113 -4.80 -17.68 4.01
CA PHE A 113 -4.09 -18.66 3.16
C PHE A 113 -3.92 -18.17 1.73
N VAL A 114 -4.99 -17.69 1.07
CA VAL A 114 -4.94 -17.17 -0.30
C VAL A 114 -4.05 -15.94 -0.38
N SER A 115 -4.10 -15.05 0.61
CA SER A 115 -3.26 -13.85 0.66
C SER A 115 -1.77 -14.21 0.79
N LEU A 116 -1.42 -15.11 1.72
CA LEU A 116 -0.05 -15.60 1.89
C LEU A 116 0.45 -16.35 0.66
N ALA A 117 -0.40 -17.18 0.05
CA ALA A 117 -0.06 -17.87 -1.19
C ALA A 117 0.24 -16.87 -2.33
N THR A 118 -0.54 -15.79 -2.43
CA THR A 118 -0.31 -14.73 -3.43
C THR A 118 1.01 -13.99 -3.18
N VAL A 119 1.29 -13.63 -1.93
CA VAL A 119 2.57 -13.00 -1.54
C VAL A 119 3.74 -13.95 -1.82
N GLY A 120 3.61 -15.23 -1.49
CA GLY A 120 4.60 -16.26 -1.81
C GLY A 120 4.83 -16.40 -3.31
N LEU A 121 3.77 -16.33 -4.13
CA LEU A 121 3.87 -16.35 -5.59
C LEU A 121 4.61 -15.11 -6.12
N TRP A 122 4.38 -13.92 -5.54
CA TRP A 122 5.13 -12.72 -5.89
C TRP A 122 6.61 -12.80 -5.51
N CYS A 123 6.93 -13.38 -4.34
CA CYS A 123 8.32 -13.67 -3.96
C CYS A 123 8.98 -14.66 -4.92
N GLY A 124 8.25 -15.69 -5.34
CA GLY A 124 8.72 -16.75 -6.24
C GLY A 124 8.75 -16.35 -7.73
N ASN A 125 8.30 -15.15 -8.08
CA ASN A 125 8.17 -14.71 -9.47
C ASN A 125 9.49 -14.74 -10.24
N VAL A 126 10.64 -14.62 -9.57
CA VAL A 126 11.97 -14.74 -10.17
C VAL A 126 12.26 -16.16 -10.68
N ALA A 127 11.78 -17.20 -9.99
CA ALA A 127 11.97 -18.61 -10.36
C ALA A 127 10.90 -19.11 -11.35
N LEU A 128 9.74 -18.46 -11.37
CA LEU A 128 8.56 -18.90 -12.12
C LEU A 128 8.24 -18.06 -13.37
N GLN A 129 9.08 -17.09 -13.77
CA GLN A 129 8.88 -16.31 -15.00
C GLN A 129 8.53 -17.15 -16.24
N LYS A 130 8.99 -18.41 -16.29
CA LYS A 130 8.71 -19.36 -17.37
C LYS A 130 7.28 -19.92 -17.39
N TYR A 131 6.53 -19.82 -16.29
CA TYR A 131 5.18 -20.38 -16.13
C TYR A 131 4.13 -19.37 -15.64
N THR A 132 4.49 -18.37 -14.82
CA THR A 132 3.53 -17.42 -14.19
C THR A 132 3.31 -16.12 -14.97
N GLY A 133 4.06 -15.86 -16.04
CA GLY A 133 3.88 -14.67 -16.88
C GLY A 133 4.29 -13.36 -16.18
N GLU A 134 3.74 -12.25 -16.67
CA GLU A 134 3.98 -10.90 -16.15
C GLU A 134 3.37 -10.70 -14.75
N MET A 135 3.88 -9.75 -13.96
CA MET A 135 3.43 -9.48 -12.59
C MET A 135 1.90 -9.29 -12.46
N GLY A 136 1.23 -8.83 -13.53
CA GLY A 136 -0.22 -8.65 -13.59
C GLY A 136 -1.03 -9.96 -13.57
N VAL A 137 -0.53 -11.07 -14.10
CA VAL A 137 -1.29 -12.35 -14.16
C VAL A 137 -1.48 -12.92 -12.75
N VAL A 138 -0.44 -12.82 -11.92
CA VAL A 138 -0.48 -13.25 -10.51
C VAL A 138 -1.50 -12.46 -9.71
N ALA A 139 -1.74 -11.19 -10.05
CA ALA A 139 -2.74 -10.34 -9.37
C ALA A 139 -4.20 -10.75 -9.67
N VAL A 140 -4.45 -11.46 -10.78
CA VAL A 140 -5.80 -11.95 -11.13
C VAL A 140 -6.17 -13.21 -10.32
N LEU A 141 -5.19 -14.00 -9.88
CA LEU A 141 -5.40 -15.25 -9.15
C LEU A 141 -6.21 -15.08 -7.84
N PRO A 142 -5.83 -14.18 -6.90
CA PRO A 142 -6.64 -13.94 -5.70
C PRO A 142 -8.01 -13.35 -6.03
N MET A 143 -8.14 -12.57 -7.11
CA MET A 143 -9.44 -12.05 -7.54
C MET A 143 -10.38 -13.19 -7.92
N VAL A 144 -9.93 -14.13 -8.75
CA VAL A 144 -10.72 -15.30 -9.12
C VAL A 144 -10.97 -16.21 -7.91
N ALA A 145 -9.99 -16.37 -7.01
CA ALA A 145 -10.18 -17.17 -5.79
C ALA A 145 -11.25 -16.56 -4.86
N PHE A 146 -11.22 -15.24 -4.63
CA PHE A 146 -12.15 -14.59 -3.73
C PHE A 146 -13.57 -14.45 -4.29
N PHE A 147 -13.71 -14.14 -5.58
CA PHE A 147 -15.02 -14.05 -6.22
C PHE A 147 -15.57 -15.42 -6.66
N GLY A 148 -14.70 -16.38 -6.99
CA GLY A 148 -15.09 -17.72 -7.43
C GLY A 148 -15.61 -18.62 -6.31
N PHE A 149 -15.04 -18.50 -5.09
CA PHE A 149 -15.54 -19.22 -3.91
C PHE A 149 -16.68 -18.48 -3.19
N GLY A 150 -17.18 -17.37 -3.74
CA GLY A 150 -18.31 -16.61 -3.18
C GLY A 150 -18.01 -15.92 -1.86
N VAL A 151 -16.74 -15.65 -1.56
CA VAL A 151 -16.32 -14.93 -0.34
C VAL A 151 -16.61 -13.43 -0.47
N LEU A 152 -16.52 -12.88 -1.68
CA LEU A 152 -16.83 -11.49 -2.00
C LEU A 152 -18.07 -11.38 -2.90
N ASN A 153 -18.91 -10.38 -2.63
CA ASN A 153 -20.12 -10.10 -3.40
C ASN A 153 -19.90 -9.03 -4.47
N LYS A 154 -20.88 -8.89 -5.39
CA LYS A 154 -20.86 -7.86 -6.44
C LYS A 154 -20.78 -6.43 -5.89
N ASP A 155 -21.35 -6.19 -4.71
CA ASP A 155 -21.30 -4.89 -4.04
C ASP A 155 -19.87 -4.55 -3.58
N ASP A 156 -19.09 -5.53 -3.13
CA ASP A 156 -17.68 -5.35 -2.76
C ASP A 156 -16.82 -5.03 -3.99
N PHE A 157 -17.14 -5.66 -5.13
CA PHE A 157 -16.49 -5.36 -6.41
C PHE A 157 -16.73 -3.92 -6.86
N ASN A 158 -17.97 -3.43 -6.74
CA ASN A 158 -18.32 -2.05 -7.07
C ASN A 158 -17.70 -1.04 -6.08
N GLY A 159 -17.41 -1.47 -4.86
CA GLY A 159 -16.73 -0.68 -3.82
C GLY A 159 -15.23 -0.46 -4.05
N PHE A 160 -14.62 -1.13 -5.04
CA PHE A 160 -13.20 -0.91 -5.36
C PHE A 160 -12.95 0.50 -5.93
N LEU A 161 -11.70 0.96 -5.79
CA LEU A 161 -11.26 2.28 -6.25
C LEU A 161 -11.05 2.34 -7.78
N TRP A 162 -12.10 2.04 -8.55
CA TRP A 162 -12.09 2.04 -10.02
C TRP A 162 -11.58 3.36 -10.62
N ASN A 163 -11.91 4.48 -9.97
CA ASN A 163 -11.43 5.81 -10.37
C ASN A 163 -9.90 5.91 -10.37
N VAL A 164 -9.23 5.28 -9.39
CA VAL A 164 -7.76 5.29 -9.28
C VAL A 164 -7.13 4.43 -10.38
N VAL A 165 -7.73 3.28 -10.69
CA VAL A 165 -7.26 2.40 -11.77
C VAL A 165 -7.39 3.08 -13.13
N MET A 166 -8.54 3.71 -13.40
CA MET A 166 -8.77 4.46 -14.64
C MET A 166 -7.81 5.65 -14.78
N LEU A 167 -7.55 6.37 -13.68
CA LEU A 167 -6.58 7.46 -13.67
C LEU A 167 -5.16 6.96 -13.92
N ALA A 168 -4.79 5.80 -13.36
CA ALA A 168 -3.47 5.22 -13.58
C ALA A 168 -3.23 4.86 -15.06
N MET A 169 -4.20 4.17 -15.67
CA MET A 169 -4.13 3.80 -17.09
C MET A 169 -4.19 5.02 -18.01
N GLY A 170 -5.03 6.01 -17.70
CA GLY A 170 -5.10 7.27 -18.45
C GLY A 170 -3.79 8.06 -18.39
N GLY A 171 -3.11 8.04 -17.24
CA GLY A 171 -1.80 8.66 -17.06
C GLY A 171 -0.70 8.01 -17.91
N SER A 172 -0.62 6.67 -17.92
CA SER A 172 0.34 5.94 -18.76
C SER A 172 0.08 6.19 -20.26
N ALA A 173 -1.20 6.15 -20.69
CA ALA A 173 -1.57 6.45 -22.07
C ALA A 173 -1.20 7.87 -22.51
N LEU A 174 -1.44 8.87 -21.66
CA LEU A 174 -1.02 10.25 -21.93
C LEU A 174 0.51 10.39 -21.97
N GLY A 175 1.22 9.71 -21.06
CA GLY A 175 2.68 9.67 -21.05
C GLY A 175 3.28 9.15 -22.36
N GLU A 176 2.76 8.04 -22.88
CA GLU A 176 3.24 7.47 -24.15
C GLU A 176 2.81 8.33 -25.37
N ALA A 177 1.65 8.99 -25.32
CA ALA A 177 1.24 9.96 -26.35
C ALA A 177 2.17 11.19 -26.42
N VAL A 178 2.60 11.70 -25.26
CA VAL A 178 3.55 12.81 -25.18
C VAL A 178 4.96 12.38 -25.64
N LYS A 179 5.35 11.13 -25.36
CA LYS A 179 6.61 10.57 -25.84
C LYS A 179 6.62 10.31 -27.35
N SER A 180 5.58 9.71 -27.89
CA SER A 180 5.44 9.41 -29.32
C SER A 180 5.25 10.66 -30.19
N SER A 181 4.63 11.73 -29.65
CA SER A 181 4.52 13.02 -30.34
C SER A 181 5.83 13.80 -30.46
N GLY A 182 6.92 13.35 -29.82
CA GLY A 182 8.22 14.02 -29.86
C GLY A 182 8.29 15.32 -29.05
N LEU A 183 7.21 15.70 -28.36
CA LEU A 183 7.13 16.93 -27.57
C LEU A 183 8.22 16.95 -26.47
N LEU A 184 8.47 15.81 -25.83
CA LEU A 184 9.54 15.66 -24.84
C LEU A 184 10.94 15.91 -25.42
N LEU A 185 11.19 15.51 -26.68
CA LEU A 185 12.46 15.74 -27.35
C LEU A 185 12.64 17.21 -27.72
N THR A 186 11.58 17.87 -28.20
CA THR A 186 11.61 19.30 -28.53
C THR A 186 11.86 20.16 -27.29
N ILE A 187 11.22 19.85 -26.16
CA ILE A 187 11.46 20.56 -24.90
C ILE A 187 12.87 20.28 -24.36
N ALA A 188 13.35 19.03 -24.43
CA ALA A 188 14.69 18.67 -23.99
C ALA A 188 15.78 19.42 -24.78
N GLN A 189 15.64 19.50 -26.11
CA GLN A 189 16.55 20.27 -26.97
C GLN A 189 16.53 21.76 -26.64
N GLY A 190 15.35 22.35 -26.44
CA GLY A 190 15.24 23.76 -26.08
C GLY A 190 15.87 24.12 -24.73
N ILE A 191 15.91 23.20 -23.77
CA ILE A 191 16.61 23.39 -22.48
C ILE A 191 18.12 23.26 -22.65
N GLN A 192 18.57 22.41 -23.57
CA GLN A 192 19.99 22.13 -23.79
C GLN A 192 20.71 23.23 -24.59
N GLU A 193 19.96 24.04 -25.35
CA GLU A 193 20.46 25.21 -26.09
C GLU A 193 20.46 26.51 -25.28
N MET A 194 19.83 26.54 -24.10
CA MET A 194 19.89 27.65 -23.13
C MET A 194 21.08 27.51 -22.18
#